data_AF-A0A8H4WFZ1-F1
#
_entry.id   AF-A0A8H4WFZ1-F1
#
_cell.length_a   1.000
_cell.length_b   1.000
_cell.length_c   1.000
_cell.angle_alpha   90.00
_cell.angle_beta   90.00
_cell.angle_gamma   90.00
#
_symmetry.space_group_name_H-M   'P 1'
#
loop_
_entity.id
_entity.type
_entity.pdbx_description
1 polymer ?
#
loop_
_entity_poly.entity_id
_entity_poly.type
_entity_poly.pdbx_seq_one_letter_code
_entity_poly.pdbx_strand_id
1 'polypeptide(L)'
;MDQSRVPHQDPDRVATMYGELGNKLVQHAKRTQSLAHLPPYQTEIVRAVTREVRDLDRDVTRLLEPFEGAFNPSADPAIACALLVDHLCMRRNKRCLLAYHRVRTEKLEELCWTGVDILEQQQPSEDGGAAQHTALGTSGHSSLSPEEEEYFRQYGDMLAAYKGQWTDVDLTGTLEPPKDLFIDVRVLKDAGEIQTEYGVINLTKNSQLYVRQGDVERLIAQGFLERLT
;
A
#
# COMPACT_ATOMS: atom_id res chain seq x y z
N MET A 1 -4.61 -4.88 -63.10
CA MET A 1 -5.44 -4.28 -62.05
C MET A 1 -5.88 -5.40 -61.14
N ASP A 2 -5.15 -5.65 -60.06
CA ASP A 2 -5.77 -5.93 -58.77
C ASP A 2 -4.68 -5.73 -57.69
N GLN A 3 -4.72 -4.59 -57.02
CA GLN A 3 -3.84 -4.30 -55.90
C GLN A 3 -4.46 -4.97 -54.67
N SER A 4 -3.93 -6.12 -54.28
CA SER A 4 -4.23 -6.73 -52.98
C SER A 4 -3.87 -5.74 -51.87
N ARG A 5 -4.91 -5.14 -51.30
CA ARG A 5 -4.85 -4.16 -50.22
C ARG A 5 -4.30 -4.86 -48.97
N VAL A 6 -3.00 -4.76 -48.74
CA VAL A 6 -2.37 -5.14 -47.47
C VAL A 6 -3.05 -4.31 -46.37
N PRO A 7 -3.58 -4.93 -45.31
CA PRO A 7 -4.14 -4.18 -44.19
C PRO A 7 -3.02 -3.34 -43.57
N HIS A 8 -3.23 -2.03 -43.56
CA HIS A 8 -2.32 -1.04 -43.01
C HIS A 8 -2.12 -1.36 -41.52
N GLN A 9 -0.99 -1.96 -41.16
CA GLN A 9 -0.60 -2.12 -39.76
C GLN A 9 -0.32 -0.71 -39.22
N ASP A 10 -1.02 -0.33 -38.15
CA ASP A 10 -0.77 0.92 -37.44
C ASP A 10 0.69 0.92 -36.93
N PRO A 11 1.51 1.90 -37.31
CA PRO A 11 2.93 1.94 -36.94
C PRO A 11 3.16 2.08 -35.43
N ASP A 12 2.16 2.54 -34.67
CA ASP A 12 2.23 2.69 -33.21
C ASP A 12 2.02 1.38 -32.45
N ARG A 13 1.50 0.33 -33.08
CA ARG A 13 1.32 -0.99 -32.43
C ARG A 13 2.64 -1.77 -32.26
N VAL A 14 3.72 -1.34 -32.92
CA VAL A 14 4.97 -2.12 -33.02
C VAL A 14 5.95 -1.86 -31.87
N ALA A 15 5.78 -0.80 -31.07
CA ALA A 15 6.82 -0.37 -30.11
C ALA A 15 6.58 -0.74 -28.63
N THR A 16 5.36 -1.14 -28.22
CA THR A 16 5.09 -1.54 -26.82
C THR A 16 4.94 -3.05 -26.73
N MET A 17 5.96 -3.72 -26.17
CA MET A 17 5.91 -5.14 -25.89
C MET A 17 4.84 -5.44 -24.82
N TYR A 18 3.96 -6.41 -25.08
CA TYR A 18 2.88 -6.79 -24.16
C TYR A 18 3.39 -7.06 -22.73
N GLY A 19 2.67 -6.54 -21.74
CA GLY A 19 2.94 -6.81 -20.33
C GLY A 19 4.23 -6.19 -19.75
N GLU A 20 4.90 -5.28 -20.47
CA GLU A 20 6.06 -4.55 -19.93
C GLU A 20 5.67 -3.68 -18.73
N LEU A 21 4.52 -3.01 -18.80
CA LEU A 21 3.97 -2.18 -17.73
C LEU A 21 3.68 -3.00 -16.47
N GLY A 22 3.14 -4.22 -16.65
CA GLY A 22 2.92 -5.17 -15.55
C GLY A 22 4.23 -5.56 -14.85
N ASN A 23 5.31 -5.77 -15.60
CA ASN A 23 6.62 -6.06 -15.01
C ASN A 23 7.18 -4.87 -14.21
N LYS A 24 7.05 -3.64 -14.72
CA LYS A 24 7.45 -2.42 -13.99
C LYS A 24 6.70 -2.28 -12.68
N LEU A 25 5.39 -2.58 -12.68
CA LEU A 25 4.55 -2.53 -11.48
C LEU A 25 4.99 -3.57 -10.43
N VAL A 26 5.31 -4.80 -10.85
CA VAL A 26 5.80 -5.84 -9.94
C VAL A 26 7.19 -5.50 -9.38
N GLN A 27 8.08 -4.92 -10.19
CA GLN A 27 9.37 -4.44 -9.70
C GLN A 27 9.19 -3.33 -8.66
N HIS A 28 8.24 -2.43 -8.88
CA HIS A 28 7.88 -1.42 -7.89
C HIS A 28 7.38 -2.07 -6.59
N ALA A 29 6.45 -3.04 -6.67
CA ALA A 29 5.98 -3.79 -5.50
C ALA A 29 7.12 -4.47 -4.72
N LYS A 30 8.08 -5.08 -5.43
CA LYS A 30 9.25 -5.70 -4.80
C LYS A 30 10.11 -4.69 -4.05
N ARG A 31 10.27 -3.47 -4.57
CA ARG A 31 10.97 -2.38 -3.85
C ARG A 31 10.19 -1.99 -2.60
N THR A 32 8.87 -1.84 -2.70
CA THR A 32 8.00 -1.50 -1.58
C THR A 32 8.15 -2.45 -0.39
N GLN A 33 8.35 -3.75 -0.63
CA GLN A 33 8.56 -4.72 0.46
C GLN A 33 9.78 -4.39 1.34
N SER A 34 10.83 -3.81 0.74
CA SER A 34 12.06 -3.44 1.46
C SER A 34 12.01 -2.06 2.13
N LEU A 35 11.01 -1.24 1.80
CA LEU A 35 10.85 0.10 2.35
C LEU A 35 10.03 0.05 3.65
N ALA A 36 10.43 0.86 4.62
CA ALA A 36 9.69 1.03 5.87
C ALA A 36 8.45 1.93 5.71
N HIS A 37 8.49 2.86 4.75
CA HIS A 37 7.35 3.73 4.42
C HIS A 37 6.68 3.26 3.12
N LEU A 38 5.39 3.55 3.00
CA LEU A 38 4.64 3.24 1.78
C LEU A 38 4.91 4.32 0.71
N PRO A 39 5.47 3.97 -0.45
CA PRO A 39 5.64 4.93 -1.54
C PRO A 39 4.30 5.33 -2.16
N PRO A 40 4.24 6.45 -2.91
CA PRO A 40 3.03 6.90 -3.58
C PRO A 40 2.39 5.81 -4.43
N TYR A 41 1.07 5.82 -4.57
CA TYR A 41 0.34 4.88 -5.42
C TYR A 41 0.56 5.19 -6.92
N GLN A 42 0.94 4.17 -7.72
CA GLN A 42 1.19 4.33 -9.17
C GLN A 42 -0.11 4.31 -9.99
N THR A 43 -0.98 5.31 -9.82
CA THR A 43 -2.27 5.41 -10.52
C THR A 43 -2.13 5.30 -12.03
N GLU A 44 -1.14 5.97 -12.60
CA GLU A 44 -0.97 6.04 -14.06
C GLU A 44 -0.58 4.69 -14.67
N ILE A 45 0.30 3.92 -13.99
CA ILE A 45 0.71 2.59 -14.46
C ILE A 45 -0.46 1.62 -14.32
N VAL A 46 -1.19 1.66 -13.21
CA VAL A 46 -2.37 0.79 -13.01
C VAL A 46 -3.45 1.09 -14.06
N ARG A 47 -3.72 2.37 -14.34
CA ARG A 47 -4.64 2.79 -15.40
C ARG A 47 -4.18 2.35 -16.78
N ALA A 48 -2.87 2.42 -17.07
CA ALA A 48 -2.31 1.99 -18.34
C ALA A 48 -2.43 0.47 -18.54
N VAL A 49 -2.10 -0.34 -17.52
CA VAL A 49 -2.28 -1.81 -17.56
C VAL A 49 -3.75 -2.18 -17.72
N THR A 50 -4.65 -1.46 -17.04
CA THR A 50 -6.10 -1.70 -17.17
C THR A 50 -6.62 -1.37 -18.57
N ARG A 51 -6.11 -0.30 -19.19
CA ARG A 51 -6.42 0.04 -20.59
C ARG A 51 -5.91 -1.04 -21.54
N GLU A 52 -4.68 -1.50 -21.36
CA GLU A 52 -4.10 -2.60 -22.14
C GLU A 52 -4.96 -3.88 -22.08
N VAL A 53 -5.44 -4.27 -20.89
CA VAL A 53 -6.33 -5.42 -20.73
C VAL A 53 -7.65 -5.23 -21.49
N ARG A 54 -8.25 -4.03 -21.45
CA ARG A 54 -9.49 -3.72 -22.19
C ARG A 54 -9.27 -3.69 -23.70
N ASP A 55 -8.10 -3.21 -24.14
CA ASP A 55 -7.76 -3.19 -25.56
C ASP A 55 -7.55 -4.62 -26.10
N LEU A 56 -6.90 -5.50 -25.33
CA LEU A 56 -6.78 -6.93 -25.64
C LEU A 56 -8.15 -7.62 -25.69
N ASP A 57 -9.03 -7.35 -24.75
CA ASP A 57 -10.39 -7.91 -24.71
C ASP A 57 -11.23 -7.47 -25.93
N ARG A 58 -11.11 -6.20 -26.33
CA ARG A 58 -11.75 -5.69 -27.55
C ARG A 58 -11.18 -6.36 -28.80
N ASP A 59 -9.88 -6.60 -28.86
CA ASP A 59 -9.24 -7.27 -29.99
C ASP A 59 -9.65 -8.75 -30.08
N VAL A 60 -9.73 -9.47 -28.95
CA VAL A 60 -10.31 -10.81 -28.86
C VAL A 60 -11.75 -10.84 -29.37
N THR A 61 -12.57 -9.86 -28.95
CA THR A 61 -13.96 -9.75 -29.40
C THR A 61 -14.07 -9.54 -30.91
N ARG A 62 -13.23 -8.68 -31.49
CA ARG A 62 -13.16 -8.45 -32.95
C ARG A 62 -12.72 -9.67 -33.74
N LEU A 63 -11.77 -10.45 -33.21
CA LEU A 63 -11.32 -11.69 -33.84
C LEU A 63 -12.40 -12.78 -33.83
N LEU A 64 -13.27 -12.78 -32.82
CA LEU A 64 -14.36 -13.75 -32.67
C LEU A 64 -15.66 -13.35 -33.38
N GLU A 65 -15.87 -12.06 -33.67
CA GLU A 65 -17.06 -11.53 -34.33
C GLU A 65 -17.44 -12.29 -35.63
N PRO A 66 -16.51 -12.64 -36.54
CA PRO A 66 -16.84 -13.35 -37.78
C PRO A 66 -17.33 -14.78 -37.59
N PHE A 67 -17.10 -15.38 -36.42
CA PHE A 67 -17.39 -16.80 -36.17
C PHE A 67 -18.74 -17.03 -35.50
N GLU A 68 -19.47 -15.99 -35.09
CA GLU A 68 -20.81 -16.04 -34.48
C GLU A 68 -21.00 -17.19 -33.46
N GLY A 69 -19.96 -17.49 -32.66
CA GLY A 69 -19.97 -18.55 -31.64
C GLY A 69 -19.62 -19.97 -32.11
N ALA A 70 -19.45 -20.19 -33.42
CA ALA A 70 -19.02 -21.46 -34.02
C ALA A 70 -17.54 -21.44 -34.43
N PHE A 71 -16.66 -21.02 -33.51
CA PHE A 71 -15.21 -21.03 -33.76
C PHE A 71 -14.66 -22.46 -33.66
N ASN A 72 -14.03 -22.95 -34.73
CA ASN A 72 -13.33 -24.23 -34.72
C ASN A 72 -11.79 -24.02 -34.72
N PRO A 73 -11.09 -24.28 -33.60
CA PRO A 73 -9.65 -24.08 -33.48
C PRO A 73 -8.80 -24.89 -34.48
N SER A 74 -9.31 -26.03 -34.98
CA SER A 74 -8.57 -26.84 -35.95
C SER A 74 -8.65 -26.30 -37.38
N ALA A 75 -9.68 -25.51 -37.68
CA ALA A 75 -9.87 -24.90 -39.01
C ALA A 75 -8.96 -23.69 -39.19
N ASP A 76 -8.79 -22.87 -38.15
CA ASP A 76 -7.95 -21.68 -38.16
C ASP A 76 -6.92 -21.66 -37.01
N PRO A 77 -5.83 -22.45 -37.10
CA PRO A 77 -4.82 -22.53 -36.04
C PRO A 77 -4.15 -21.18 -35.72
N ALA A 78 -3.98 -20.31 -36.72
CA ALA A 78 -3.38 -18.99 -36.54
C ALA A 78 -4.21 -18.09 -35.62
N ILE A 79 -5.53 -18.08 -35.79
CA ILE A 79 -6.46 -17.30 -34.96
C ILE A 79 -6.54 -17.91 -33.56
N ALA A 80 -6.58 -19.24 -33.46
CA ALA A 80 -6.55 -19.93 -32.16
C ALA A 80 -5.30 -19.58 -31.35
N CYS A 81 -4.12 -19.51 -31.99
CA CYS A 81 -2.89 -19.08 -31.34
C CYS A 81 -2.95 -17.61 -30.91
N ALA A 82 -3.47 -16.70 -31.73
CA ALA A 82 -3.62 -15.29 -31.38
C ALA A 82 -4.52 -15.11 -30.15
N LEU A 83 -5.70 -15.73 -30.15
CA LEU A 83 -6.64 -15.71 -29.02
C LEU A 83 -6.01 -16.25 -27.74
N LEU A 84 -5.23 -17.34 -27.84
CA LEU A 84 -4.53 -17.89 -26.69
C LEU A 84 -3.48 -16.93 -26.14
N VAL A 85 -2.69 -16.29 -27.01
CA VAL A 85 -1.67 -15.31 -26.61
C VAL A 85 -2.34 -14.12 -25.91
N ASP A 86 -3.40 -13.56 -26.48
CA ASP A 86 -4.14 -12.45 -25.88
C ASP A 86 -4.73 -12.83 -24.53
N HIS A 87 -5.32 -14.02 -24.41
CA HIS A 87 -5.85 -14.53 -23.16
C HIS A 87 -4.77 -14.69 -22.08
N LEU A 88 -3.60 -15.24 -22.44
CA LEU A 88 -2.48 -15.38 -21.52
C LEU A 88 -1.90 -14.02 -21.11
N CYS A 89 -1.82 -13.04 -22.02
CA CYS A 89 -1.42 -11.67 -21.73
C CYS A 89 -2.39 -10.99 -20.75
N MET A 90 -3.71 -11.11 -20.96
CA MET A 90 -4.71 -10.58 -20.03
C MET A 90 -4.57 -11.19 -18.62
N ARG A 91 -4.39 -12.52 -18.53
CA ARG A 91 -4.17 -13.21 -17.25
C ARG A 91 -2.88 -12.78 -16.57
N ARG A 92 -1.81 -12.53 -17.34
CA ARG A 92 -0.54 -12.01 -16.82
C ARG A 92 -0.74 -10.63 -16.21
N ASN A 93 -1.39 -9.71 -16.94
CA ASN A 93 -1.65 -8.35 -16.46
C ASN A 93 -2.52 -8.35 -15.20
N LYS A 94 -3.57 -9.18 -15.15
CA LYS A 94 -4.38 -9.38 -13.93
C LYS A 94 -3.53 -9.85 -12.75
N ARG A 95 -2.64 -10.83 -12.96
CA ARG A 95 -1.75 -11.35 -11.90
C ARG A 95 -0.79 -10.27 -11.38
N CYS A 96 -0.21 -9.47 -12.27
CA CYS A 96 0.68 -8.36 -11.89
C CYS A 96 -0.04 -7.29 -11.06
N LEU A 97 -1.27 -6.92 -11.45
CA LEU A 97 -2.10 -5.97 -10.70
C LEU A 97 -2.42 -6.50 -9.30
N LEU A 98 -2.91 -7.74 -9.19
CA LEU A 98 -3.24 -8.34 -7.90
C LEU A 98 -2.02 -8.47 -6.99
N ALA A 99 -0.86 -8.84 -7.53
CA ALA A 99 0.37 -8.92 -6.75
C ALA A 99 0.79 -7.55 -6.19
N TYR A 100 0.71 -6.49 -7.00
CA TYR A 100 1.02 -5.13 -6.55
C TYR A 100 0.06 -4.66 -5.44
N HIS A 101 -1.25 -4.83 -5.64
CA HIS A 101 -2.23 -4.46 -4.63
C HIS A 101 -2.07 -5.27 -3.34
N ARG A 102 -1.83 -6.58 -3.43
CA ARG A 102 -1.65 -7.43 -2.25
C ARG A 102 -0.46 -7.00 -1.40
N VAL A 103 0.67 -6.67 -2.02
CA VAL A 103 1.86 -6.18 -1.29
C VAL A 103 1.57 -4.85 -0.58
N ARG A 104 0.79 -3.97 -1.22
CA ARG A 104 0.40 -2.70 -0.60
C ARG A 104 -0.58 -2.90 0.56
N THR A 105 -1.59 -3.77 0.40
CA THR A 105 -2.52 -4.09 1.50
C THR A 105 -1.80 -4.74 2.67
N GLU A 106 -0.86 -5.65 2.43
CA GLU A 106 -0.05 -6.26 3.51
C GLU A 106 0.70 -5.18 4.31
N LYS A 107 1.27 -4.19 3.62
CA LYS A 107 1.94 -3.06 4.29
C LYS A 107 0.98 -2.16 5.05
N LEU A 108 -0.22 -1.91 4.52
CA LEU A 108 -1.25 -1.14 5.21
C LEU A 108 -1.74 -1.86 6.47
N GLU A 109 -1.99 -3.17 6.36
CA GLU A 109 -2.35 -4.03 7.49
C GLU A 109 -1.24 -3.98 8.56
N GLU A 110 0.03 -4.19 8.19
CA GLU A 110 1.18 -4.07 9.10
C GLU A 110 1.19 -2.72 9.83
N LEU A 111 0.95 -1.62 9.12
CA LEU A 111 0.91 -0.27 9.70
C LEU A 111 -0.24 -0.11 10.71
N CYS A 112 -1.44 -0.63 10.40
CA CYS A 112 -2.56 -0.67 11.35
C CYS A 112 -2.19 -1.39 12.65
N TRP A 113 -1.47 -2.52 12.56
CA TRP A 113 -1.05 -3.29 13.73
C TRP A 113 0.04 -2.60 14.54
N THR A 114 0.93 -1.83 13.89
CA THR A 114 1.93 -1.02 14.61
C THR A 114 1.36 0.25 15.25
N GLY A 115 0.08 0.56 15.02
CA GLY A 115 -0.57 1.75 15.57
C GLY A 115 -0.09 3.07 14.94
N VAL A 116 0.57 3.01 13.79
CA VAL A 116 0.97 4.19 13.01
C VAL A 116 -0.26 4.68 12.23
N ASP A 117 -0.80 5.82 12.63
CA ASP A 117 -1.84 6.48 11.84
C ASP A 117 -1.20 7.20 10.64
N ILE A 118 -1.28 6.56 9.47
CA ILE A 118 -0.78 7.10 8.21
C ILE A 118 -1.55 8.38 7.83
N LEU A 119 -2.81 8.51 8.25
CA LEU A 119 -3.66 9.65 7.92
C LEU A 119 -3.24 10.90 8.70
N GLU A 120 -2.77 10.72 9.94
CA GLU A 120 -2.25 11.81 10.77
C GLU A 120 -0.90 12.33 10.25
N GLN A 121 -0.06 11.46 9.66
CA GLN A 121 1.19 11.87 9.00
C GLN A 121 0.99 12.63 7.68
N GLN A 122 -0.17 12.50 7.04
CA GLN A 122 -0.49 13.20 5.79
C GLN A 122 -1.08 14.60 6.01
N GLN A 123 -1.55 14.92 7.23
CA GLN A 123 -1.98 16.27 7.54
C GLN A 123 -0.74 17.16 7.73
N PRO A 124 -0.53 18.19 6.89
CA PRO A 124 0.48 19.18 7.20
C PRO A 124 0.07 19.87 8.49
N SER A 125 0.84 19.65 9.56
CA SER A 125 0.79 20.46 10.76
C SER A 125 0.99 21.93 10.35
N GLU A 126 -0.08 22.74 10.44
CA GLU A 126 -0.04 24.19 10.17
C GLU A 126 0.72 24.98 11.24
N ASP A 127 1.15 24.35 12.34
CA ASP A 127 1.92 25.04 13.38
C ASP A 127 3.43 24.96 13.11
N GLY A 128 4.00 26.12 12.79
CA GLY A 128 5.42 26.34 12.59
C GLY A 128 6.23 26.05 13.86
N GLY A 129 7.06 25.01 13.81
CA GLY A 129 8.04 24.71 14.85
C GLY A 129 9.09 23.73 14.34
N ALA A 130 10.28 24.24 14.03
CA ALA A 130 11.41 23.48 13.53
C ALA A 130 11.80 22.32 14.47
N ALA A 131 11.57 21.07 14.03
CA ALA A 131 12.30 19.90 14.49
C ALA A 131 12.35 18.85 13.39
N GLN A 132 13.53 18.77 12.79
CA GLN A 132 13.98 17.81 11.80
C GLN A 132 13.71 16.36 12.22
N HIS A 133 12.64 15.74 11.70
CA HIS A 133 12.61 14.30 11.49
C HIS A 133 12.76 14.03 10.00
N THR A 134 13.99 13.66 9.66
CA THR A 134 14.37 13.15 8.34
C THR A 134 13.73 11.78 8.10
N ALA A 135 12.62 11.76 7.39
CA ALA A 135 12.26 10.68 6.48
C ALA A 135 11.62 11.32 5.23
N LEU A 136 12.52 11.80 4.36
CA LEU A 136 12.37 12.05 2.93
C LEU A 136 10.98 12.53 2.44
N GLY A 137 10.87 13.83 2.23
CA GLY A 137 9.66 14.48 1.75
C GLY A 137 9.09 13.93 0.45
N THR A 138 7.78 13.74 0.46
CA THR A 138 6.92 13.99 -0.69
C THR A 138 5.88 15.02 -0.28
N SER A 139 6.20 16.26 -0.60
CA SER A 139 5.30 17.41 -0.54
C SER A 139 3.97 17.10 -1.22
N GLY A 140 2.85 17.27 -0.50
CA GLY A 140 1.55 17.63 -1.06
C GLY A 140 0.74 16.59 -1.85
N HIS A 141 1.12 15.31 -1.84
CA HIS A 141 0.31 14.26 -2.48
C HIS A 141 0.07 13.12 -1.49
N SER A 142 -1.21 12.80 -1.23
CA SER A 142 -1.56 11.57 -0.52
C SER A 142 -0.83 10.42 -1.20
N SER A 143 -0.02 9.70 -0.42
CA SER A 143 0.72 8.53 -0.90
C SER A 143 -0.21 7.34 -1.20
N LEU A 144 -1.47 7.46 -0.77
CA LEU A 144 -2.52 6.47 -0.86
C LEU A 144 -3.49 6.82 -1.99
N SER A 145 -4.11 5.80 -2.57
CA SER A 145 -5.30 6.02 -3.38
C SER A 145 -6.52 6.20 -2.48
N PRO A 146 -7.57 6.91 -2.93
CA PRO A 146 -8.81 7.05 -2.14
C PRO A 146 -9.43 5.70 -1.75
N GLU A 147 -9.28 4.69 -2.61
CA GLU A 147 -9.75 3.34 -2.35
C GLU A 147 -8.92 2.63 -1.26
N GLU A 148 -7.61 2.91 -1.19
CA GLU A 148 -6.72 2.40 -0.14
C GLU A 148 -6.99 3.08 1.20
N GLU A 149 -7.31 4.39 1.20
CA GLU A 149 -7.71 5.12 2.40
C GLU A 149 -9.02 4.59 3.01
N GLU A 150 -10.02 4.32 2.15
CA GLU A 150 -11.27 3.69 2.58
C GLU A 150 -11.03 2.29 3.17
N TYR A 151 -10.21 1.48 2.50
CA TYR A 151 -9.85 0.15 2.99
C TYR A 151 -9.14 0.22 4.36
N PHE A 152 -8.19 1.14 4.53
CA PHE A 152 -7.47 1.34 5.79
C PHE A 152 -8.42 1.72 6.92
N ARG A 153 -9.38 2.62 6.67
CA ARG A 153 -10.39 3.00 7.66
C ARG A 153 -11.26 1.82 8.08
N GLN A 154 -11.80 1.08 7.12
CA GLN A 154 -12.64 -0.09 7.39
C GLN A 154 -11.87 -1.19 8.13
N TYR A 155 -10.60 -1.40 7.80
CA TYR A 155 -9.75 -2.35 8.51
C TYR A 155 -9.45 -1.88 9.95
N GLY A 156 -9.18 -0.59 10.13
CA GLY A 156 -9.02 0.02 11.46
C GLY A 156 -10.25 -0.14 12.33
N ASP A 157 -11.45 0.12 11.77
CA ASP A 157 -12.72 -0.06 12.47
C ASP A 157 -12.97 -1.53 12.85
N MET A 158 -12.66 -2.46 11.94
CA MET A 158 -12.74 -3.90 12.20
C MET A 158 -11.77 -4.32 13.32
N LEU A 159 -10.55 -3.81 13.29
CA LEU A 159 -9.53 -4.08 14.30
C LEU A 159 -9.95 -3.49 15.66
N ALA A 160 -10.50 -2.28 15.69
CA ALA A 160 -11.02 -1.66 16.91
C ALA A 160 -12.20 -2.44 17.49
N ALA A 161 -13.13 -2.90 16.64
CA ALA A 161 -14.24 -3.75 17.05
C ALA A 161 -13.75 -5.10 17.62
N TYR A 162 -12.70 -5.68 17.04
CA TYR A 162 -12.09 -6.90 17.53
C TYR A 162 -11.39 -6.69 18.88
N LYS A 163 -10.62 -5.60 19.03
CA LYS A 163 -10.00 -5.21 20.31
C LYS A 163 -11.03 -4.94 21.40
N GLY A 164 -12.17 -4.32 21.05
CA GLY A 164 -13.23 -4.02 22.01
C GLY A 164 -13.82 -5.26 22.72
N GLN A 165 -13.63 -6.46 22.18
CA GLN A 165 -14.02 -7.71 22.84
C GLN A 165 -13.07 -8.09 23.98
N TRP A 166 -11.83 -7.61 23.93
CA TRP A 166 -10.74 -7.96 24.85
C TRP A 166 -10.23 -6.70 25.55
N THR A 167 -10.86 -6.33 26.67
CA THR A 167 -10.45 -5.14 27.44
C THR A 167 -9.15 -5.34 28.22
N ASP A 168 -8.81 -6.58 28.52
CA ASP A 168 -7.69 -6.92 29.41
C ASP A 168 -6.39 -7.19 28.65
N VAL A 169 -6.45 -7.26 27.31
CA VAL A 169 -5.33 -7.63 26.45
C VAL A 169 -5.20 -6.63 25.31
N ASP A 170 -4.09 -5.90 25.27
CA ASP A 170 -3.75 -5.08 24.10
C ASP A 170 -3.13 -5.95 23.01
N LEU A 171 -3.88 -6.15 21.92
CA LEU A 171 -3.44 -6.92 20.76
C LEU A 171 -2.44 -6.17 19.86
N THR A 172 -2.26 -4.86 20.05
CA THR A 172 -1.28 -4.03 19.33
C THR A 172 -0.10 -3.61 20.20
N GLY A 173 0.01 -4.21 21.38
CA GLY A 173 1.14 -4.03 22.26
C GLY A 173 2.44 -4.57 21.65
N THR A 174 3.53 -4.30 22.36
CA THR A 174 4.86 -4.78 21.96
C THR A 174 4.93 -6.31 22.05
N LEU A 175 5.55 -6.95 21.03
CA LEU A 175 5.82 -8.40 21.07
C LEU A 175 7.06 -8.75 21.91
N GLU A 176 7.82 -7.74 22.33
CA GLU A 176 9.00 -7.93 23.16
C GLU A 176 8.61 -8.05 24.63
N PRO A 177 9.01 -9.14 25.33
CA PRO A 177 8.63 -9.31 26.72
C PRO A 177 9.29 -8.23 27.60
N PRO A 178 8.54 -7.64 28.56
CA PRO A 178 9.09 -6.64 29.47
C PRO A 178 10.16 -7.28 30.37
N LYS A 179 11.31 -6.60 30.47
CA LYS A 179 12.43 -7.02 31.35
C LYS A 179 12.22 -6.56 32.78
N ASP A 180 11.69 -5.35 32.93
CA ASP A 180 11.47 -4.68 34.21
C ASP A 180 10.10 -3.99 34.19
N LEU A 181 9.46 -3.88 35.36
CA LEU A 181 8.14 -3.25 35.48
C LEU A 181 8.22 -1.72 35.30
N PHE A 182 9.35 -1.13 35.68
CA PHE A 182 9.62 0.29 35.61
C PHE A 182 10.81 0.56 34.70
N ILE A 183 10.75 1.67 33.98
CA ILE A 183 11.79 2.09 33.05
C ILE A 183 12.10 3.58 33.24
N ASP A 184 13.36 3.95 33.02
CA ASP A 184 13.76 5.35 32.88
C ASP A 184 13.47 5.82 31.46
N VAL A 185 12.69 6.89 31.35
CA VAL A 185 12.37 7.51 30.05
C VAL A 185 12.81 8.95 30.03
N ARG A 186 13.28 9.41 28.86
CA ARG A 186 13.53 10.81 28.55
C ARG A 186 12.44 11.35 27.63
N VAL A 187 11.90 12.50 27.98
CA VAL A 187 10.91 13.19 27.14
C VAL A 187 11.60 13.92 25.99
N LEU A 188 11.27 13.59 24.75
CA LEU A 188 11.78 14.26 23.55
C LEU A 188 10.92 15.46 23.13
N LYS A 189 9.60 15.36 23.35
CA LYS A 189 8.60 16.37 22.99
C LYS A 189 7.67 16.61 24.18
N ASP A 190 7.32 17.87 24.43
CA ASP A 190 6.33 18.22 25.45
C ASP A 190 4.99 17.54 25.13
N ALA A 191 4.50 16.71 26.05
CA ALA A 191 3.25 15.98 25.91
C ALA A 191 2.20 16.38 26.96
N GLY A 192 2.52 17.40 27.78
CA GLY A 192 1.59 17.94 28.80
C GLY A 192 1.41 17.01 29.98
N GLU A 193 0.21 16.99 30.55
CA GLU A 193 -0.14 16.16 31.70
C GLU A 193 -0.74 14.83 31.23
N ILE A 194 -0.14 13.70 31.63
CA ILE A 194 -0.67 12.36 31.37
C ILE A 194 -1.26 11.78 32.64
N GLN A 195 -2.37 11.04 32.51
CA GLN A 195 -2.95 10.29 33.60
C GLN A 195 -2.34 8.88 33.64
N THR A 196 -1.62 8.59 34.73
CA THR A 196 -1.21 7.23 35.09
C THR A 196 -2.14 6.69 36.16
N GLU A 197 -2.12 5.37 36.35
CA GLU A 197 -2.89 4.70 37.41
C GLU A 197 -2.57 5.22 38.84
N TYR A 198 -1.36 5.74 39.06
CA TYR A 198 -0.91 6.24 40.37
C TYR A 198 -0.96 7.77 40.52
N GLY A 199 -1.33 8.50 39.46
CA GLY A 199 -1.41 9.95 39.50
C GLY A 199 -1.15 10.64 38.16
N VAL A 200 -1.14 11.97 38.20
CA VAL A 200 -0.88 12.80 37.01
C VAL A 200 0.61 13.09 36.92
N ILE A 201 1.22 12.87 35.74
CA ILE A 201 2.63 13.13 35.49
C ILE A 201 2.77 14.17 34.38
N ASN A 202 3.61 15.18 34.60
CA ASN A 202 3.83 16.26 33.63
C ASN A 202 5.06 15.95 32.78
N LEU A 203 4.83 15.67 31.51
CA LEU A 203 5.85 15.36 30.51
C LEU A 203 6.41 16.66 29.92
N THR A 204 7.49 17.16 30.54
CA THR A 204 8.24 18.32 30.07
C THR A 204 9.46 17.89 29.26
N LYS A 205 9.77 18.60 28.17
CA LYS A 205 10.84 18.28 27.23
C LYS A 205 12.18 18.20 27.94
N ASN A 206 12.96 17.18 27.59
CA ASN A 206 14.24 16.81 28.18
C ASN A 206 14.21 16.39 29.66
N SER A 207 13.03 16.29 30.29
CA SER A 207 12.93 15.69 31.63
C SER A 207 13.16 14.18 31.56
N GLN A 208 13.63 13.63 32.68
CA GLN A 208 13.79 12.19 32.88
C GLN A 208 12.85 11.74 33.99
N LEU A 209 12.12 10.67 33.75
CA LEU A 209 11.11 10.15 34.66
C LEU A 209 11.26 8.64 34.77
N TYR A 210 11.08 8.12 35.98
CA TYR A 210 11.03 6.69 36.27
C TYR A 210 9.56 6.28 36.40
N VAL A 211 9.06 5.54 35.42
CA VAL A 211 7.63 5.28 35.23
C VAL A 211 7.38 3.82 34.91
N ARG A 212 6.15 3.36 35.18
CA ARG A 212 5.74 2.00 34.83
C ARG A 212 5.70 1.86 33.31
N GLN A 213 6.27 0.78 32.78
CA GLN A 213 6.37 0.56 31.34
C GLN A 213 5.00 0.63 30.64
N GLY A 214 3.97 0.00 31.20
CA GLY A 214 2.63 -0.06 30.61
C GLY A 214 1.96 1.30 30.36
N ASP A 215 2.25 2.32 31.19
CA ASP A 215 1.64 3.65 31.03
C ASP A 215 2.28 4.46 29.89
N VAL A 216 3.53 4.14 29.54
CA VAL A 216 4.33 4.92 28.58
C VAL A 216 4.62 4.22 27.27
N GLU A 217 4.30 2.94 27.14
CA GLU A 217 4.54 2.13 25.93
C GLU A 217 4.01 2.81 24.65
N ARG A 218 2.77 3.31 24.69
CA ARG A 218 2.17 3.99 23.54
C ARG A 218 2.89 5.30 23.19
N LEU A 219 3.34 6.04 24.19
CA LEU A 219 4.06 7.31 24.01
C LEU A 219 5.49 7.10 23.49
N ILE A 220 6.13 6.00 23.87
CA ILE A 220 7.41 5.55 23.30
C ILE A 220 7.22 5.18 21.83
N ALA A 221 6.18 4.39 21.50
CA ALA A 221 5.89 4.00 20.12
C ALA A 221 5.61 5.21 19.20
N GLN A 222 4.95 6.25 19.74
CA GLN A 222 4.70 7.52 19.04
C GLN A 222 5.94 8.44 18.96
N GLY A 223 7.03 8.11 19.66
CA GLY A 223 8.28 8.89 19.65
C GLY A 223 8.27 10.16 20.50
N PHE A 224 7.35 10.28 21.48
CA PHE A 224 7.40 11.36 22.48
C PHE A 224 8.43 11.09 23.57
N LEU A 225 8.67 9.82 23.87
CA LEU A 225 9.56 9.35 24.93
C LEU A 225 10.63 8.43 24.35
N GLU A 226 11.82 8.49 24.92
CA GLU A 226 12.94 7.59 24.62
C GLU A 226 13.31 6.82 25.89
N ARG A 227 13.43 5.48 25.78
CA ARG A 227 13.90 4.66 26.89
C ARG A 227 15.41 4.88 27.09
N LEU A 228 15.79 5.25 28.31
CA LEU A 228 17.18 5.22 28.74
C LEU A 228 17.45 3.80 29.26
N THR A 229 18.39 3.11 28.63
CA THR A 229 18.82 1.75 29.03
C THR A 229 19.37 1.69 30.44
#